data_AF-A0A2S2NPG4-F1
#
_entry.id   AF-A0A2S2NPG4-F1
#
_cell.length_a   1.000
_cell.length_b   1.000
_cell.length_c   1.000
_cell.angle_alpha   90.00
_cell.angle_beta   90.00
_cell.angle_gamma   90.00
#
_symmetry.space_group_name_H-M   'P 1'
#
loop_
_entity.id
_entity.type
_entity.pdbx_description
1 polymer ?
#
loop_
_entity_poly.entity_id
_entity_poly.type
_entity_poly.pdbx_seq_one_letter_code
_entity_poly.pdbx_strand_id
1 'polypeptide(L)'
;MASVCRIFCQNINNVSLSKIITTKLRMSSKEFIRPYSHSDQQDNEVTLKHGAFAEFYEKTKENKQVVKEDQDFEVLLRNSNLINLGDPEGKQVIGTIFHIVDNDLYIDFGWKFHCVCTRPIKNADSFVRGSQVKLRIKSLELATRFLGSEKDLTLLEADAALLGLHKPLKY
;
A
#
# COMPACT_ATOMS: atom_id res chain seq x y z
N MET A 1 -39.74 -23.60 -0.34
CA MET A 1 -39.12 -24.16 -1.56
C MET A 1 -37.72 -23.60 -1.69
N ALA A 2 -36.71 -24.39 -1.34
CA ALA A 2 -35.31 -24.00 -1.44
C ALA A 2 -34.81 -24.27 -2.86
N SER A 3 -34.10 -23.31 -3.47
CA SER A 3 -33.45 -23.49 -4.76
C SER A 3 -31.93 -23.52 -4.57
N VAL A 4 -31.34 -24.57 -5.11
CA VAL A 4 -29.99 -25.07 -4.85
C VAL A 4 -29.00 -24.48 -5.84
N CYS A 5 -27.82 -24.15 -5.30
CA CYS A 5 -26.60 -23.78 -6.00
C CYS A 5 -26.17 -24.83 -7.05
N ARG A 6 -25.77 -24.39 -8.25
CA ARG A 6 -24.86 -25.14 -9.13
C ARG A 6 -23.80 -24.22 -9.70
N ILE A 7 -22.61 -24.34 -9.12
CA ILE A 7 -21.33 -23.91 -9.69
C ILE A 7 -21.07 -24.80 -10.90
N PHE A 8 -20.84 -24.20 -12.07
CA PHE A 8 -20.34 -24.92 -13.24
C PHE A 8 -18.90 -24.46 -13.50
N CYS A 9 -17.95 -25.27 -13.01
CA CYS A 9 -16.58 -25.22 -13.48
C CYS A 9 -16.51 -25.93 -14.83
N GLN A 10 -16.06 -25.24 -15.88
CA GLN A 10 -15.52 -25.91 -17.06
C GLN A 10 -14.08 -25.47 -17.33
N ASN A 11 -13.24 -26.48 -17.17
CA ASN A 11 -11.87 -26.64 -17.60
C ASN A 11 -11.74 -26.44 -19.13
N ILE A 12 -10.87 -25.51 -19.56
CA ILE A 12 -10.41 -25.43 -20.96
C ILE A 12 -8.89 -25.33 -20.94
N ASN A 13 -8.26 -26.49 -21.14
CA ASN A 13 -7.07 -26.72 -21.96
C ASN A 13 -5.98 -25.63 -21.98
N ASN A 14 -4.98 -25.84 -21.13
CA ASN A 14 -3.57 -26.01 -21.50
C ASN A 14 -3.12 -25.37 -22.84
N VAL A 15 -2.79 -24.07 -22.82
CA VAL A 15 -1.97 -23.43 -23.85
C VAL A 15 -0.83 -22.68 -23.18
N SER A 16 0.40 -23.06 -23.54
CA SER A 16 1.64 -22.42 -23.10
C SER A 16 1.70 -20.98 -23.60
N LEU A 17 1.50 -20.02 -22.70
CA LEU A 17 1.74 -18.59 -22.97
C LEU A 17 3.23 -18.27 -22.82
N SER A 18 4.07 -19.01 -23.55
CA SER A 18 5.40 -18.49 -23.87
C SER A 18 5.27 -17.66 -25.14
N LYS A 19 5.50 -16.35 -24.96
CA LYS A 19 5.93 -15.32 -25.93
C LYS A 19 4.88 -14.26 -26.27
N ILE A 20 5.38 -13.01 -26.22
CA ILE A 20 4.90 -11.75 -26.84
C ILE A 20 3.99 -10.97 -25.86
N ILE A 21 4.40 -9.91 -25.13
CA ILE A 21 5.30 -8.79 -25.46
C ILE A 21 6.09 -8.39 -24.20
N THR A 22 7.41 -8.49 -24.28
CA THR A 22 8.35 -8.04 -23.25
C THR A 22 8.66 -6.56 -23.45
N THR A 23 8.01 -5.64 -22.74
CA THR A 23 8.59 -4.31 -22.51
C THR A 23 9.52 -4.41 -21.31
N LYS A 24 10.76 -4.86 -21.56
CA LYS A 24 11.85 -4.76 -20.59
C LYS A 24 12.11 -3.29 -20.29
N LEU A 25 11.72 -2.81 -19.11
CA LEU A 25 12.39 -1.67 -18.51
C LEU A 25 13.75 -2.15 -17.99
N ARG A 26 14.73 -2.14 -18.88
CA ARG A 26 16.14 -2.40 -18.56
C ARG A 26 16.70 -1.18 -17.87
N MET A 27 16.66 -1.15 -16.54
CA MET A 27 17.53 -0.25 -15.78
C MET A 27 18.93 -0.83 -15.79
N SER A 28 19.84 -0.10 -16.44
CA SER A 28 21.25 -0.42 -16.53
C SER A 28 21.95 0.05 -15.27
N SER A 29 22.14 -0.84 -14.28
CA SER A 29 23.17 -0.63 -13.27
C SER A 29 24.54 -0.80 -13.94
N LYS A 30 25.14 0.32 -14.34
CA LYS A 30 26.58 0.36 -14.56
C LYS A 30 27.25 0.23 -13.18
N GLU A 31 27.55 -0.98 -12.76
CA GLU A 31 28.62 -1.20 -11.79
C GLU A 31 29.93 -1.33 -12.55
N PHE A 32 30.76 -0.30 -12.43
CA PHE A 32 32.15 -0.34 -12.84
C PHE A 32 32.99 0.17 -11.68
N ILE A 33 33.34 -0.71 -10.76
CA ILE A 33 34.45 -0.49 -9.82
C ILE A 33 35.28 -1.76 -9.83
N ARG A 34 36.48 -1.64 -10.40
CA ARG A 34 37.50 -2.71 -10.46
C ARG A 34 38.04 -2.97 -9.05
N PRO A 35 38.36 -4.21 -8.66
CA PRO A 35 39.13 -4.46 -7.45
C PRO A 35 40.59 -4.05 -7.71
N TYR A 36 41.07 -3.07 -6.95
CA TYR A 36 42.50 -2.80 -6.82
C TYR A 36 43.01 -3.65 -5.68
N SER A 37 43.79 -4.68 -6.01
CA SER A 37 44.61 -5.42 -5.05
C SER A 37 45.83 -4.57 -4.71
N HIS A 38 45.95 -4.15 -3.45
CA HIS A 38 47.25 -3.81 -2.88
C HIS A 38 47.67 -4.97 -1.98
N SER A 39 48.69 -5.70 -2.42
CA SER A 39 49.48 -6.56 -1.56
C SER A 39 50.25 -5.69 -0.56
N ASP A 40 50.28 -6.12 0.70
CA ASP A 40 51.51 -6.25 1.48
C ASP A 40 51.28 -7.25 2.61
N GLN A 41 52.18 -8.23 2.70
CA GLN A 41 52.30 -9.15 3.82
C GLN A 41 53.12 -8.48 4.93
N GLN A 42 52.67 -8.56 6.18
CA GLN A 42 53.56 -8.81 7.32
C GLN A 42 52.76 -9.21 8.56
N ASP A 43 53.18 -10.35 9.12
CA ASP A 43 52.71 -10.94 10.36
C ASP A 43 52.89 -9.97 11.53
N ASN A 44 51.85 -9.79 12.35
CA ASN A 44 51.96 -9.61 13.80
C ASN A 44 50.58 -9.70 14.45
N GLU A 45 50.48 -10.58 15.46
CA GLU A 45 49.29 -10.85 16.25
C GLU A 45 48.99 -9.64 17.16
N VAL A 46 48.21 -8.69 16.64
CA VAL A 46 47.68 -7.57 17.42
C VAL A 46 46.16 -7.71 17.42
N THR A 47 45.60 -7.87 18.61
CA THR A 47 44.16 -7.88 18.85
C THR A 47 43.58 -6.50 18.51
N LEU A 48 43.24 -6.33 17.24
CA LEU A 48 42.59 -5.13 16.71
C LEU A 48 41.20 -5.05 17.33
N LYS A 49 41.05 -4.14 18.31
CA LYS A 49 39.76 -3.79 18.89
C LYS A 49 38.84 -3.37 17.75
N HIS A 50 37.76 -4.12 17.56
CA HIS A 50 36.75 -3.79 16.57
C HIS A 50 36.26 -2.36 16.85
N GLY A 51 36.41 -1.46 15.87
CA GLY A 51 35.91 -0.10 16.02
C GLY A 51 34.40 -0.12 16.22
N ALA A 52 33.86 0.87 16.94
CA ALA A 52 32.41 0.99 17.18
C ALA A 52 31.56 0.91 15.90
N PHE A 53 32.13 1.35 14.77
CA PHE A 53 31.52 1.24 13.45
C PHE A 53 31.44 -0.21 12.94
N ALA A 54 32.46 -1.04 13.19
CA ALA A 54 32.48 -2.45 12.79
C ALA A 54 31.46 -3.27 13.59
N GLU A 55 31.32 -3.00 14.89
CA GLU A 55 30.29 -3.64 15.73
C GLU A 55 28.87 -3.24 15.30
N PHE A 56 28.65 -1.97 14.99
CA PHE A 56 27.37 -1.50 14.46
C PHE A 56 27.05 -2.14 13.11
N TYR A 57 28.04 -2.24 12.21
CA TYR A 57 27.89 -2.86 10.91
C TYR A 57 27.48 -4.33 11.03
N GLU A 58 28.19 -5.15 11.81
CA GLU A 58 27.84 -6.57 12.01
C GLU A 58 26.45 -6.73 12.68
N LYS A 59 26.11 -5.87 13.65
CA LYS A 59 24.78 -5.85 14.26
C LYS A 59 23.66 -5.50 13.28
N THR A 60 23.93 -4.65 12.29
CA THR A 60 22.95 -4.30 11.23
C THR A 60 22.91 -5.32 10.09
N LYS A 61 23.99 -6.09 9.88
CA LYS A 61 24.11 -7.11 8.84
C LYS A 61 23.20 -8.31 9.10
N GLU A 62 22.97 -8.65 10.37
CA GLU A 62 21.98 -9.67 10.77
C GLU A 62 20.55 -9.19 10.59
N ASN A 63 20.31 -7.87 10.61
CA ASN A 63 19.03 -7.25 10.28
C ASN A 63 18.84 -7.14 8.76
N LYS A 64 19.26 -8.20 8.05
CA LYS A 64 19.02 -8.38 6.62
C LYS A 64 17.53 -8.54 6.46
N GLN A 65 16.85 -7.44 6.12
CA GLN A 65 15.45 -7.51 5.69
C GLN A 65 15.37 -8.63 4.66
N VAL A 66 14.54 -9.63 4.94
CA VAL A 66 14.31 -10.75 4.02
C VAL A 66 13.92 -10.10 2.69
N VAL A 67 14.83 -10.15 1.72
CA VAL A 67 14.57 -9.69 0.37
C VAL A 67 13.49 -10.61 -0.13
N LYS A 68 12.24 -10.17 -0.07
CA LYS A 68 11.13 -10.91 -0.67
C LYS A 68 11.48 -11.06 -2.13
N GLU A 69 11.50 -12.30 -2.61
CA GLU A 69 11.71 -12.59 -4.02
C GLU A 69 10.74 -11.74 -4.85
N ASP A 70 11.21 -11.23 -5.99
CA ASP A 70 10.40 -10.46 -6.92
C ASP A 70 9.16 -11.29 -7.31
N GLN A 71 8.00 -10.88 -6.81
CA GLN A 71 6.72 -11.53 -7.11
C GLN A 71 6.12 -10.91 -8.37
N ASP A 72 5.47 -11.74 -9.18
CA ASP A 72 4.69 -11.26 -10.30
C ASP A 72 3.54 -10.34 -9.85
N PHE A 73 3.20 -9.37 -10.70
CA PHE A 73 2.10 -8.42 -10.45
C PHE A 73 0.78 -9.12 -10.11
N GLU A 74 0.49 -10.26 -10.77
CA GLU A 74 -0.70 -11.04 -10.50
C GLU A 74 -0.76 -11.57 -9.07
N VAL A 75 0.37 -12.07 -8.54
CA VAL A 75 0.47 -12.56 -7.16
C VAL A 75 0.30 -11.41 -6.17
N LEU A 76 0.90 -10.25 -6.46
CA LEU A 76 0.76 -9.05 -5.63
C LEU A 76 -0.69 -8.54 -5.62
N LEU A 77 -1.34 -8.48 -6.78
CA LEU A 77 -2.72 -8.00 -6.90
C LEU A 77 -3.69 -8.93 -6.17
N ARG A 78 -3.60 -10.25 -6.40
CA ARG A 78 -4.45 -11.26 -5.76
C ARG A 78 -4.32 -11.25 -4.23
N ASN A 79 -3.12 -10.98 -3.70
CA ASN A 79 -2.88 -10.92 -2.25
C ASN A 79 -3.02 -9.51 -1.65
N SER A 80 -3.43 -8.52 -2.44
CA SER A 80 -3.58 -7.14 -1.97
C SER A 80 -4.79 -7.00 -1.04
N ASN A 81 -4.69 -6.10 -0.06
CA ASN A 81 -5.80 -5.79 0.85
C ASN A 81 -7.06 -5.32 0.10
N LEU A 82 -6.87 -4.68 -1.06
CA LEU A 82 -7.96 -4.24 -1.92
C LEU A 82 -8.79 -5.43 -2.43
N ILE A 83 -8.13 -6.39 -3.07
CA ILE A 83 -8.83 -7.56 -3.62
C ILE A 83 -9.42 -8.41 -2.50
N ASN A 84 -8.72 -8.52 -1.37
CA ASN A 84 -9.18 -9.24 -0.19
C ASN A 84 -10.40 -8.58 0.50
N LEU A 85 -10.61 -7.26 0.33
CA LEU A 85 -11.75 -6.56 0.93
C LEU A 85 -13.09 -7.01 0.30
N GLY A 86 -13.06 -7.40 -0.97
CA GLY A 86 -14.25 -7.76 -1.73
C GLY A 86 -15.13 -6.54 -2.02
N ASP A 87 -16.44 -6.69 -1.86
CA ASP A 87 -17.38 -5.58 -1.97
C ASP A 87 -17.13 -4.54 -0.87
N PRO A 88 -16.72 -3.31 -1.24
CA PRO A 88 -16.34 -2.27 -0.28
C PRO A 88 -17.54 -1.63 0.42
N GLU A 89 -18.76 -1.69 -0.15
CA GLU A 89 -19.91 -0.98 0.39
C GLU A 89 -20.25 -1.48 1.81
N GLY A 90 -20.40 -0.54 2.74
CA GLY A 90 -20.72 -0.82 4.15
C GLY A 90 -19.55 -1.34 4.99
N LYS A 91 -18.37 -1.61 4.40
CA LYS A 91 -17.19 -2.06 5.13
C LYS A 91 -16.60 -0.93 5.97
N GLN A 92 -16.01 -1.31 7.11
CA GLN A 92 -15.31 -0.37 7.98
C GLN A 92 -13.81 -0.41 7.71
N VAL A 93 -13.22 0.76 7.50
CA VAL A 93 -11.79 0.93 7.25
C VAL A 93 -11.20 2.01 8.15
N ILE A 94 -9.87 2.04 8.21
CA ILE A 94 -9.14 3.06 8.98
C ILE A 94 -8.52 4.02 7.97
N GLY A 95 -8.80 5.30 8.14
CA GLY A 95 -8.21 6.38 7.36
C GLY A 95 -7.34 7.28 8.23
N THR A 96 -6.54 8.12 7.58
CA THR A 96 -5.70 9.14 8.20
C THR A 96 -6.06 10.50 7.62
N ILE A 97 -6.30 11.49 8.48
CA ILE A 97 -6.57 12.86 8.05
C ILE A 97 -5.26 13.45 7.52
N PHE A 98 -5.18 13.81 6.24
CA PHE A 98 -3.97 14.41 5.66
C PHE A 98 -4.08 15.91 5.43
N HIS A 99 -5.30 16.45 5.32
CA HIS A 99 -5.56 17.87 5.13
C HIS A 99 -6.88 18.28 5.79
N ILE A 100 -6.97 19.54 6.22
CA ILE A 100 -8.12 20.11 6.91
C ILE A 100 -8.34 21.50 6.32
N VAL A 101 -9.56 21.77 5.83
CA VAL A 101 -10.00 23.08 5.36
C VAL A 101 -11.23 23.46 6.15
N ASP A 102 -11.16 24.48 6.99
CA ASP A 102 -12.24 24.89 7.88
C ASP A 102 -12.81 23.71 8.71
N ASN A 103 -13.98 23.21 8.32
CA ASN A 103 -14.68 22.09 8.95
C ASN A 103 -14.61 20.80 8.12
N ASP A 104 -13.98 20.81 6.95
CA ASP A 104 -13.88 19.66 6.06
C ASP A 104 -12.57 18.91 6.30
N LEU A 105 -12.69 17.61 6.53
CA LEU A 105 -11.60 16.69 6.82
C LEU A 105 -11.33 15.84 5.59
N TYR A 106 -10.15 16.01 5.00
CA TYR A 106 -9.67 15.20 3.88
C TYR A 106 -8.95 13.97 4.44
N ILE A 107 -9.51 12.79 4.16
CA ILE A 107 -9.12 11.54 4.79
C ILE A 107 -8.72 10.51 3.72
N ASP A 108 -7.49 10.02 3.82
CA ASP A 108 -7.00 8.93 2.97
C ASP A 108 -7.09 7.60 3.73
N PHE A 109 -7.62 6.57 3.08
CA PHE A 109 -7.75 5.21 3.60
C PHE A 109 -7.11 4.16 2.67
N GLY A 110 -6.17 4.58 1.81
CA GLY A 110 -5.39 3.69 0.95
C GLY A 110 -6.11 3.31 -0.35
N TRP A 111 -7.13 4.08 -0.73
CA TRP A 111 -7.81 3.94 -2.01
C TRP A 111 -7.30 4.96 -3.04
N LYS A 112 -7.75 4.83 -4.29
CA LYS A 112 -7.42 5.78 -5.37
C LYS A 112 -7.87 7.21 -5.05
N PHE A 113 -9.06 7.34 -4.47
CA PHE A 113 -9.64 8.62 -4.07
C PHE A 113 -9.80 8.68 -2.56
N HIS A 114 -9.48 9.84 -1.99
CA HIS A 114 -9.75 10.15 -0.59
C HIS A 114 -11.24 10.47 -0.40
N CYS A 115 -11.71 10.49 0.85
CA CYS A 115 -13.04 11.01 1.17
C CYS A 115 -12.94 12.34 1.91
N VAL A 116 -13.95 13.18 1.73
CA VAL A 116 -14.13 14.41 2.49
C VAL A 116 -15.28 14.21 3.47
N CYS A 117 -15.04 14.45 4.74
CA CYS A 117 -16.05 14.35 5.78
C CYS A 117 -16.08 15.63 6.62
N THR A 118 -17.26 16.04 7.04
CA THR A 118 -17.40 17.17 7.96
C THR A 118 -16.91 16.81 9.36
N ARG A 119 -16.28 17.78 10.02
CA ARG A 119 -15.78 17.63 11.38
C ARG A 119 -16.96 17.45 12.34
N PRO A 120 -16.96 16.38 13.16
CA PRO A 120 -18.03 16.17 14.12
C PRO A 120 -17.97 17.22 15.24
N ILE A 121 -19.15 17.63 15.69
CA ILE A 121 -19.31 18.62 16.77
C ILE A 121 -18.75 18.08 18.10
N LYS A 122 -18.88 16.77 18.32
CA LYS A 122 -18.38 16.10 19.52
C LYS A 122 -16.88 15.85 19.37
N ASN A 123 -16.09 16.31 20.34
CA ASN A 123 -14.63 16.13 20.39
C ASN A 123 -13.90 16.64 19.14
N ALA A 124 -14.37 17.78 18.59
CA ALA A 124 -13.84 18.41 17.38
C ALA A 124 -12.32 18.58 17.41
N ASP A 125 -11.76 18.96 18.56
CA ASP A 125 -10.34 19.23 18.77
C ASP A 125 -9.43 18.02 18.57
N SER A 126 -9.98 16.80 18.62
CA SER A 126 -9.21 15.57 18.43
C SER A 126 -9.00 15.20 16.95
N PHE A 127 -9.76 15.84 16.04
CA PHE A 127 -9.68 15.60 14.59
C PHE A 127 -8.66 16.57 13.96
N VAL A 128 -7.39 16.33 14.29
CA VAL A 128 -6.23 17.05 13.74
C VAL A 128 -5.59 16.27 12.60
N ARG A 129 -4.75 16.96 11.83
CA ARG A 129 -3.94 16.34 10.76
C ARG A 129 -3.08 15.22 11.35
N GLY A 130 -3.10 14.05 10.73
CA GLY A 130 -2.40 12.84 11.17
C GLY A 130 -3.25 11.92 12.06
N SER A 131 -4.41 12.36 12.55
CA SER A 131 -5.30 11.50 13.34
C SER A 131 -5.82 10.33 12.51
N GLN A 132 -5.79 9.14 13.12
CA GLN A 132 -6.39 7.94 12.53
C GLN A 132 -7.88 7.87 12.90
N VAL A 133 -8.73 7.71 11.89
CA VAL A 133 -10.19 7.70 12.01
C VAL A 133 -10.78 6.40 11.46
N LYS A 134 -11.93 5.99 11.99
CA LYS A 134 -12.74 4.90 11.47
C LYS A 134 -13.77 5.45 10.50
N LEU A 135 -13.82 4.85 9.32
CA LEU A 135 -14.74 5.19 8.25
C LEU A 135 -15.63 3.99 7.93
N ARG A 136 -16.85 4.25 7.47
CA ARG A 136 -17.69 3.28 6.76
C ARG A 136 -17.78 3.69 5.31
N ILE A 137 -17.30 2.84 4.41
CA ILE A 137 -17.33 3.12 2.96
C ILE A 137 -18.78 3.03 2.46
N LYS A 138 -19.18 3.96 1.59
CA LYS A 138 -20.41 3.85 0.80
C LYS A 138 -20.07 3.63 -0.67
N SER A 139 -19.24 4.50 -1.25
CA SER A 139 -18.72 4.33 -2.60
C SER A 139 -17.24 4.65 -2.65
N LEU A 140 -16.50 3.86 -3.43
CA LEU A 140 -15.08 4.06 -3.69
C LEU A 140 -14.81 5.17 -4.72
N GLU A 141 -15.80 5.56 -5.51
CA GLU A 141 -15.73 6.66 -6.46
C GLU A 141 -17.13 7.27 -6.64
N LEU A 142 -17.26 8.58 -6.44
CA LEU A 142 -18.47 9.29 -6.81
C LEU A 142 -18.46 9.58 -8.30
N ALA A 143 -19.04 8.65 -9.06
CA ALA A 143 -19.25 8.76 -10.49
C ALA A 143 -20.72 8.49 -10.83
N THR A 144 -21.30 9.28 -11.73
CA THR A 144 -22.65 9.06 -12.24
C THR A 144 -22.78 9.51 -13.68
N ARG A 145 -23.72 8.89 -14.41
CA ARG A 145 -24.07 9.27 -15.79
C ARG A 145 -25.35 10.08 -15.79
N PHE A 146 -25.31 11.25 -16.40
CA PHE A 146 -26.50 12.08 -16.59
C PHE A 146 -27.08 11.85 -17.98
N LEU A 147 -28.37 12.16 -18.14
CA LEU A 147 -29.03 12.07 -19.43
C LEU A 147 -28.34 13.02 -20.43
N GLY A 148 -27.98 12.51 -21.59
CA GLY A 148 -27.27 13.26 -22.62
C GLY A 148 -25.75 13.27 -22.49
N SER A 149 -25.17 12.67 -21.44
CA SER A 149 -23.72 12.48 -21.37
C SER A 149 -23.31 11.14 -21.99
N GLU A 150 -22.29 11.15 -22.85
CA GLU A 150 -21.69 9.93 -23.41
C GLU A 150 -20.83 9.18 -22.40
N LYS A 151 -20.28 9.91 -21.41
CA LYS A 151 -19.35 9.43 -20.39
C LYS A 151 -19.87 9.75 -18.99
N ASP A 152 -19.31 9.04 -18.02
CA ASP A 152 -19.60 9.28 -16.60
C ASP A 152 -18.88 10.54 -16.13
N LEU A 153 -19.56 11.34 -15.32
CA LEU A 153 -18.97 12.46 -14.61
C LEU A 153 -18.54 11.99 -13.24
N THR A 154 -17.31 12.32 -12.84
CA THR A 154 -16.73 11.89 -11.57
C THR A 154 -16.31 13.10 -10.73
N LEU A 155 -16.55 13.04 -9.41
CA LEU A 155 -16.15 14.09 -8.47
C LEU A 155 -14.70 13.93 -7.98
N LEU A 156 -14.03 12.85 -8.37
CA LEU A 156 -12.65 12.52 -7.96
C LEU A 156 -12.48 12.37 -6.43
N GLU A 157 -13.54 11.94 -5.76
CA GLU A 157 -13.58 11.65 -4.33
C GLU A 157 -14.39 10.37 -4.05
N ALA A 158 -14.10 9.74 -2.93
CA ALA A 158 -14.86 8.61 -2.39
C ALA A 158 -15.92 9.11 -1.38
N ASP A 159 -17.04 8.40 -1.27
CA ASP A 159 -18.05 8.68 -0.24
C ASP A 159 -17.91 7.69 0.91
N ALA A 160 -17.73 8.23 2.11
CA ALA A 160 -17.63 7.47 3.34
C ALA A 160 -18.27 8.25 4.50
N ALA A 161 -18.73 7.52 5.51
CA ALA A 161 -19.22 8.09 6.76
C ALA A 161 -18.15 8.01 7.84
N LEU A 162 -17.84 9.15 8.47
CA LEU A 162 -16.95 9.23 9.62
C LEU A 162 -17.63 8.68 10.88
N LEU A 163 -17.09 7.58 11.43
CA LEU A 163 -17.63 6.95 12.63
C LEU A 163 -17.00 7.50 13.92
N GLY A 164 -15.71 7.84 13.88
CA GLY A 164 -14.97 8.37 15.03
C GLY A 164 -13.47 8.14 14.94
N LEU A 165 -12.74 8.37 16.04
CA LEU A 165 -11.29 8.13 16.10
C LEU A 165 -10.97 6.63 16.22
N HIS A 166 -9.90 6.18 15.58
CA HIS A 166 -9.42 4.80 15.69
C HIS A 166 -8.58 4.58 16.95
N LYS A 167 -7.61 5.47 17.20
CA LYS A 167 -6.78 5.48 18.42
C LYS A 167 -7.00 6.80 19.15
N PRO A 168 -7.20 6.78 20.48
CA PRO A 168 -7.10 8.00 21.28
C PRO A 168 -5.64 8.49 21.25
N LEU A 169 -5.43 9.80 21.12
CA LEU A 169 -4.11 10.39 21.28
C LEU A 169 -3.64 10.10 22.71
N LYS A 170 -2.54 9.35 22.85
CA LYS A 170 -1.84 9.22 24.13
C LYS A 170 -0.96 10.45 24.28
N TYR A 171 -1.28 11.29 25.26
CA TYR A 171 -0.38 12.33 25.75
C TYR A 171 0.72 11.69 26.61
#